data_AF-A0A417HE44-F1
#
_entry.id   AF-A0A417HE44-F1
#
_cell.length_a   1.000
_cell.length_b   1.000
_cell.length_c   1.000
_cell.angle_alpha   90.00
_cell.angle_beta   90.00
_cell.angle_gamma   90.00
#
_symmetry.space_group_name_H-M   'P 1'
#
loop_
_entity.id
_entity.type
_entity.pdbx_description
1 polymer ?
#
loop_
_entity_poly.entity_id
_entity_poly.type
_entity_poly.pdbx_seq_one_letter_code
_entity_poly.pdbx_strand_id
1 'polypeptide(L)'
;MKVLIVGGVAGGASAAARLRRLDEKAEIIMFERGEYISFANCGLPYYIGGEINKKSALTLQTPQSFNSRFNVDVRVWNEVTAIDPEKKQVTVHNVQTGEDYTESYDELILSPGAAPLVPKMDGVDDPRVFTLRNIPDTVKIRDYVEEEFPESAVVVGGGYIGVEMAENLKKAGLNVTIVELADHVIAPLDGDMAAEVHRYLRDQGVELMLGKAVQSMEDKGGKLTLHLSEGEIETDMVILSVGVRPDTALAQGAGLELNAKGAIVVNEHMQTSKEHIYAVGDAIEIVDFVTGKKGYVPLAGPANKQGRIAADNICGIKSSYKNTLGSSVLKIFDMTVAMTGVNERTAQAAGLDYDKVYTYSQSHASYYPGGHGISIKTLYEKGTGKILGAQLVGYDGVDKRCDVIATAIRTGMTAYDLTELELCYAPPFGSAKDPVNFVGYVIENTLTGKVKNFFWNDVEKLPRDGSVTLLDVRTPSERETGHIPGFIHIPLDELRQRAGELPQGKPVYIHCHSGLRSYLACRMLTGLGYDCYNLSGGWRFYEIAVNDKLTPDHGCYDPK
;
A
#
# COMPACT_ATOMS: atom_id res chain seq x y z
N MET A 1 -19.10 -32.67 13.97
CA MET A 1 -19.34 -31.36 13.36
C MET A 1 -18.85 -31.42 11.93
N LYS A 2 -19.67 -30.98 10.98
CA LYS A 2 -19.33 -30.87 9.56
C LYS A 2 -19.18 -29.41 9.17
N VAL A 3 -18.00 -29.03 8.70
CA VAL A 3 -17.68 -27.65 8.31
C VAL A 3 -17.43 -27.60 6.82
N LEU A 4 -18.20 -26.76 6.11
CA LEU A 4 -17.96 -26.47 4.70
C LEU A 4 -17.24 -25.13 4.55
N ILE A 5 -16.30 -25.05 3.61
CA ILE A 5 -15.51 -23.85 3.32
C ILE A 5 -15.60 -23.56 1.83
N VAL A 6 -15.98 -22.35 1.46
CA VAL A 6 -16.10 -21.89 0.07
C VAL A 6 -14.94 -20.95 -0.26
N GLY A 7 -14.03 -21.42 -1.12
CA GLY A 7 -12.80 -20.72 -1.52
C GLY A 7 -11.56 -21.31 -0.87
N GLY A 8 -10.61 -21.81 -1.67
CA GLY A 8 -9.46 -22.61 -1.22
C GLY A 8 -8.13 -21.86 -1.10
N VAL A 9 -8.14 -20.54 -1.03
CA VAL A 9 -6.93 -19.69 -0.99
C VAL A 9 -6.72 -19.11 0.41
N ALA A 10 -6.42 -17.81 0.57
CA ALA A 10 -5.91 -17.24 1.82
C ALA A 10 -6.82 -17.49 3.05
N GLY A 11 -8.07 -17.02 3.03
CA GLY A 11 -8.99 -17.13 4.16
C GLY A 11 -9.41 -18.58 4.43
N GLY A 12 -9.93 -19.25 3.41
CA GLY A 12 -10.45 -20.62 3.53
C GLY A 12 -9.38 -21.67 3.87
N ALA A 13 -8.22 -21.66 3.23
CA ALA A 13 -7.16 -22.62 3.55
C ALA A 13 -6.57 -22.39 4.96
N SER A 14 -6.47 -21.13 5.39
CA SER A 14 -6.08 -20.79 6.77
C SER A 14 -7.07 -21.34 7.80
N ALA A 15 -8.38 -21.16 7.53
CA ALA A 15 -9.45 -21.70 8.37
C ALA A 15 -9.43 -23.24 8.40
N ALA A 16 -9.36 -23.90 7.24
CA ALA A 16 -9.36 -25.36 7.12
C ALA A 16 -8.20 -26.00 7.91
N ALA A 17 -6.98 -25.47 7.74
CA ALA A 17 -5.82 -25.97 8.46
C ALA A 17 -5.92 -25.71 9.96
N ARG A 18 -6.53 -24.60 10.39
CA ARG A 18 -6.75 -24.31 11.82
C ARG A 18 -7.80 -25.22 12.42
N LEU A 19 -8.94 -25.44 11.76
CA LEU A 19 -10.02 -26.32 12.21
C LEU A 19 -9.50 -27.72 12.49
N ARG A 20 -8.74 -28.32 11.56
CA ARG A 20 -8.14 -29.65 11.78
C ARG A 20 -7.28 -29.70 13.04
N ARG A 21 -6.44 -28.68 13.28
CA ARG A 21 -5.58 -28.63 14.48
C ARG A 21 -6.37 -28.45 15.77
N LEU A 22 -7.64 -28.05 15.71
CA LEU A 22 -8.51 -27.84 16.86
C LEU A 22 -9.43 -29.03 17.12
N ASP A 23 -9.91 -29.69 16.07
CA ASP A 23 -10.81 -30.83 16.17
C ASP A 23 -10.49 -31.90 15.11
N GLU A 24 -9.94 -33.03 15.57
CA GLU A 24 -9.59 -34.18 14.73
C GLU A 24 -10.82 -34.98 14.28
N LYS A 25 -11.99 -34.76 14.91
CA LYS A 25 -13.25 -35.44 14.55
C LYS A 25 -14.12 -34.62 13.62
N ALA A 26 -13.76 -33.36 13.34
CA ALA A 26 -14.48 -32.53 12.40
C ALA A 26 -14.36 -33.13 10.99
N GLU A 27 -15.50 -33.20 10.30
CA GLU A 27 -15.53 -33.42 8.85
C GLU A 27 -15.36 -32.03 8.20
N ILE A 28 -14.30 -31.83 7.43
CA ILE A 28 -13.97 -30.53 6.84
C ILE A 28 -13.91 -30.74 5.32
N ILE A 29 -14.79 -30.04 4.60
CA ILE A 29 -14.80 -30.04 3.13
C ILE A 29 -14.53 -28.62 2.66
N MET A 30 -13.58 -28.47 1.73
CA MET A 30 -13.20 -27.20 1.13
C MET A 30 -13.46 -27.24 -0.38
N PHE A 31 -14.31 -26.35 -0.85
CA PHE A 31 -14.66 -26.19 -2.25
C PHE A 31 -13.80 -25.10 -2.89
N GLU A 32 -13.28 -25.38 -4.07
CA GLU A 32 -12.60 -24.43 -4.92
C GLU A 32 -13.11 -24.60 -6.35
N ARG A 33 -13.57 -23.50 -6.98
CA ARG A 33 -14.08 -23.55 -8.35
C ARG A 33 -12.98 -23.72 -9.37
N GLY A 34 -11.78 -23.21 -9.07
CA GLY A 34 -10.60 -23.35 -9.91
C GLY A 34 -9.89 -24.69 -9.70
N GLU A 35 -8.80 -24.86 -10.45
CA GLU A 35 -7.93 -26.03 -10.38
C GLU A 35 -7.04 -26.05 -9.12
N TYR A 36 -6.67 -24.87 -8.62
CA TYR A 36 -5.60 -24.71 -7.64
C TYR A 36 -6.12 -24.17 -6.31
N ILE A 37 -5.62 -24.75 -5.21
CA ILE A 37 -5.77 -24.21 -3.86
C ILE A 37 -4.44 -23.63 -3.37
N SER A 38 -4.51 -22.74 -2.37
CA SER A 38 -3.31 -22.20 -1.70
C SER A 38 -2.22 -21.72 -2.68
N PHE A 39 -2.61 -21.09 -3.79
CA PHE A 39 -1.67 -20.50 -4.72
C PHE A 39 -1.27 -19.09 -4.28
N ALA A 40 -0.07 -18.68 -4.69
CA ALA A 40 0.52 -17.41 -4.32
C ALA A 40 0.02 -16.30 -5.26
N ASN A 41 -1.16 -15.73 -4.97
CA ASN A 41 -1.73 -14.61 -5.73
C ASN A 41 -0.72 -13.46 -5.90
N CYS A 42 0.03 -13.15 -4.85
CA CYS A 42 1.05 -12.09 -4.86
C CYS A 42 2.28 -12.45 -5.70
N GLY A 43 2.46 -13.72 -6.07
CA GLY A 43 3.55 -14.19 -6.94
C GLY A 43 3.22 -14.09 -8.43
N LEU A 44 1.97 -13.83 -8.81
CA LEU A 44 1.52 -13.92 -10.20
C LEU A 44 2.21 -12.90 -11.14
N PRO A 45 2.32 -11.60 -10.80
CA PRO A 45 3.04 -10.64 -11.64
C PRO A 45 4.51 -11.03 -11.87
N TYR A 46 5.18 -11.52 -10.83
CA TYR A 46 6.59 -11.94 -10.87
C TYR A 46 6.84 -13.18 -11.74
N TYR A 47 5.83 -14.03 -11.93
CA TYR A 47 5.91 -15.14 -12.89
C TYR A 47 5.74 -14.66 -14.33
N ILE A 48 4.91 -13.64 -14.56
CA ILE A 48 4.74 -13.01 -15.88
C ILE A 48 6.05 -12.30 -16.29
N GLY A 49 6.69 -11.57 -15.37
CA GLY A 49 7.97 -10.90 -15.63
C GLY A 49 9.20 -11.80 -15.63
N GLY A 50 9.06 -13.11 -15.39
CA GLY A 50 10.16 -14.08 -15.42
C GLY A 50 11.05 -14.13 -14.17
N GLU A 51 10.76 -13.36 -13.12
CA GLU A 51 11.50 -13.42 -11.85
C GLU A 51 11.22 -14.75 -11.13
N ILE A 52 9.96 -15.20 -11.15
CA ILE A 52 9.58 -16.57 -10.79
C ILE A 52 9.56 -17.42 -12.06
N ASN A 53 10.55 -18.29 -12.21
CA ASN A 53 10.72 -19.07 -13.44
C ASN A 53 9.90 -20.36 -13.53
N LYS A 54 9.33 -20.85 -12.41
CA LYS A 54 8.63 -22.14 -12.36
C LYS A 54 7.17 -21.95 -12.00
N LYS A 55 6.26 -22.38 -12.86
CA LYS A 55 4.80 -22.37 -12.58
C LYS A 55 4.47 -23.11 -11.29
N SER A 56 5.18 -24.21 -11.01
CA SER A 56 4.99 -24.99 -9.77
C SER A 56 5.38 -24.24 -8.50
N ALA A 57 6.13 -23.14 -8.57
CA ALA A 57 6.40 -22.29 -7.41
C ALA A 57 5.20 -21.41 -7.03
N LEU A 58 4.20 -21.26 -7.92
CA LEU A 58 2.97 -20.52 -7.65
C LEU A 58 1.99 -21.31 -6.77
N THR A 59 2.16 -22.63 -6.62
CA THR A 59 1.29 -23.48 -5.81
C THR A 59 2.01 -23.92 -4.54
N LEU A 60 1.44 -23.59 -3.37
CA LEU A 60 2.05 -23.93 -2.08
C LEU A 60 1.57 -25.27 -1.53
N GLN A 61 0.37 -25.71 -1.93
CA GLN A 61 -0.24 -26.99 -1.56
C GLN A 61 -1.04 -27.55 -2.74
N THR A 62 -1.27 -28.85 -2.71
CA THR A 62 -2.16 -29.58 -3.62
C THR A 62 -3.33 -30.16 -2.82
N PRO A 63 -4.47 -30.50 -3.44
CA PRO A 63 -5.55 -31.22 -2.77
C PRO A 63 -5.05 -32.45 -2.01
N GLN A 64 -4.16 -33.24 -2.63
CA GLN A 64 -3.60 -34.47 -2.05
C GLN A 64 -2.69 -34.17 -0.86
N SER A 65 -1.79 -33.18 -0.97
CA SER A 65 -0.89 -32.82 0.13
C SER A 65 -1.66 -32.21 1.31
N PHE A 66 -2.70 -31.42 1.02
CA PHE A 66 -3.55 -30.82 2.03
C PHE A 66 -4.40 -31.86 2.75
N ASN A 67 -4.99 -32.82 2.01
CA ASN A 67 -5.69 -33.95 2.58
C ASN A 67 -4.76 -34.84 3.43
N SER A 68 -3.60 -35.22 2.90
CA SER A 68 -2.65 -36.08 3.63
C SER A 68 -2.18 -35.46 4.95
N ARG A 69 -2.02 -34.13 4.98
CA ARG A 69 -1.52 -33.40 6.15
C ARG A 69 -2.63 -33.04 7.14
N PHE A 70 -3.81 -32.69 6.64
CA PHE A 70 -4.87 -32.09 7.46
C PHE A 70 -6.21 -32.83 7.38
N ASN A 71 -6.27 -34.01 6.76
CA ASN A 71 -7.49 -34.79 6.58
C ASN A 71 -8.71 -33.92 6.21
N VAL A 72 -8.51 -33.02 5.24
CA VAL A 72 -9.55 -32.15 4.68
C VAL A 72 -9.91 -32.69 3.30
N ASP A 73 -11.19 -32.86 3.04
CA ASP A 73 -11.69 -33.20 1.71
C ASP A 73 -11.66 -31.92 0.84
N VAL A 74 -10.74 -31.87 -0.12
CA VAL A 74 -10.55 -30.71 -0.99
C VAL A 74 -11.12 -31.03 -2.35
N ARG A 75 -12.17 -30.30 -2.74
CA ARG A 75 -12.87 -30.47 -4.01
C ARG A 75 -12.61 -29.27 -4.91
N VAL A 76 -11.60 -29.39 -5.77
CA VAL A 76 -11.33 -28.45 -6.87
C VAL A 76 -12.33 -28.64 -8.01
N TRP A 77 -12.47 -27.67 -8.90
CA TRP A 77 -13.50 -27.66 -9.95
C TRP A 77 -14.93 -27.83 -9.43
N ASN A 78 -15.19 -27.48 -8.17
CA ASN A 78 -16.50 -27.54 -7.56
C ASN A 78 -16.90 -26.12 -7.15
N GLU A 79 -17.85 -25.54 -7.88
CA GLU A 79 -18.37 -24.21 -7.61
C GLU A 79 -19.63 -24.33 -6.75
N VAL A 80 -19.62 -23.71 -5.57
CA VAL A 80 -20.87 -23.53 -4.82
C VAL A 80 -21.70 -22.48 -5.56
N THR A 81 -22.94 -22.82 -5.90
CA THR A 81 -23.83 -21.98 -6.72
C THR A 81 -25.02 -21.42 -5.92
N ALA A 82 -25.40 -22.07 -4.82
CA ALA A 82 -26.45 -21.60 -3.92
C ALA A 82 -26.21 -22.06 -2.47
N ILE A 83 -26.77 -21.31 -1.53
CA ILE A 83 -26.80 -21.65 -0.09
C ILE A 83 -28.26 -21.59 0.34
N ASP A 84 -28.73 -22.63 1.03
CA ASP A 84 -30.03 -22.68 1.70
C ASP A 84 -29.76 -22.70 3.22
N PRO A 85 -29.79 -21.54 3.89
CA PRO A 85 -29.49 -21.44 5.32
C PRO A 85 -30.46 -22.19 6.21
N GLU A 86 -31.74 -22.27 5.82
CA GLU A 86 -32.80 -22.90 6.63
C GLU A 86 -32.63 -24.42 6.67
N LYS A 87 -32.20 -25.02 5.55
CA LYS A 87 -31.88 -26.45 5.49
C LYS A 87 -30.42 -26.77 5.84
N LYS A 88 -29.59 -25.75 6.09
CA LYS A 88 -28.13 -25.87 6.25
C LYS A 88 -27.47 -26.72 5.17
N GLN A 89 -27.69 -26.35 3.91
CA GLN A 89 -27.09 -27.03 2.76
C GLN A 89 -26.60 -26.04 1.70
N VAL A 90 -25.65 -26.49 0.88
CA VAL A 90 -25.19 -25.78 -0.31
C VAL A 90 -25.46 -26.61 -1.56
N THR A 91 -25.72 -25.94 -2.68
CA THR A 91 -25.72 -26.56 -4.01
C THR A 91 -24.35 -26.37 -4.63
N VAL A 92 -23.77 -27.46 -5.15
CA VAL A 92 -22.44 -27.50 -5.74
C VAL A 92 -22.53 -27.98 -7.18
N HIS A 93 -21.94 -27.22 -8.08
CA HIS A 93 -21.78 -27.56 -9.49
C HIS A 93 -20.36 -28.10 -9.72
N ASN A 94 -20.24 -29.33 -10.21
CA ASN A 94 -18.96 -29.86 -10.65
C ASN A 94 -18.67 -29.39 -12.08
N VAL A 95 -17.70 -28.48 -12.23
CA VAL A 95 -17.35 -27.84 -13.50
C VAL A 95 -16.82 -28.85 -14.53
N GLN A 96 -16.24 -29.98 -14.09
CA GLN A 96 -15.70 -30.99 -15.00
C GLN A 96 -16.77 -31.95 -15.53
N THR A 97 -17.72 -32.35 -14.69
CA THR A 97 -18.77 -33.33 -15.05
C THR A 97 -20.08 -32.68 -15.49
N GLY A 98 -20.31 -31.42 -15.11
CA GLY A 98 -21.56 -30.69 -15.32
C GLY A 98 -22.68 -31.07 -14.36
N GLU A 99 -22.41 -31.92 -13.37
CA GLU A 99 -23.40 -32.41 -12.41
C GLU A 99 -23.57 -31.48 -11.22
N ASP A 100 -24.82 -31.29 -10.81
CA ASP A 100 -25.18 -30.58 -9.58
C ASP A 100 -25.48 -31.57 -8.46
N TYR A 101 -25.02 -31.27 -7.25
CA TYR A 101 -25.37 -32.00 -6.03
C TYR A 101 -25.55 -31.05 -4.84
N THR A 102 -26.03 -31.60 -3.72
CA THR A 102 -26.18 -30.84 -2.47
C THR A 102 -25.27 -31.41 -1.39
N GLU A 103 -24.76 -30.54 -0.53
CA GLU A 103 -23.91 -30.91 0.61
C GLU A 103 -24.41 -30.18 1.87
N SER A 104 -24.61 -30.91 2.97
CA SER A 104 -25.08 -30.35 4.24
C SER A 104 -23.92 -29.83 5.10
N TYR A 105 -24.22 -28.91 6.02
CA TYR A 105 -23.23 -28.37 6.96
C TYR A 105 -23.80 -28.18 8.36
N ASP A 106 -22.94 -28.28 9.37
CA ASP A 106 -23.22 -27.73 10.70
C ASP A 106 -22.80 -26.26 10.74
N GLU A 107 -21.65 -25.94 10.13
CA GLU A 107 -21.03 -24.61 10.05
C GLU A 107 -20.50 -24.34 8.62
N LEU A 108 -20.60 -23.10 8.15
CA LEU A 108 -20.17 -22.68 6.81
C LEU A 108 -19.22 -21.48 6.89
N ILE A 109 -18.11 -21.51 6.16
CA ILE A 109 -17.19 -20.37 5.99
C ILE A 109 -17.18 -19.91 4.53
N LEU A 110 -17.52 -18.65 4.29
CA LEU A 110 -17.41 -17.99 3.00
C LEU A 110 -16.09 -17.23 2.90
N SER A 111 -15.22 -17.64 1.97
CA SER A 111 -13.98 -16.94 1.61
C SER A 111 -13.82 -16.80 0.09
N PRO A 112 -14.84 -16.32 -0.67
CA PRO A 112 -14.80 -16.27 -2.13
C PRO A 112 -13.85 -15.19 -2.68
N GLY A 113 -13.37 -14.29 -1.81
CA GLY A 113 -12.44 -13.22 -2.14
C GLY A 113 -13.12 -12.09 -2.91
N ALA A 114 -12.38 -11.49 -3.85
CA ALA A 114 -12.85 -10.40 -4.69
C ALA A 114 -12.56 -10.69 -6.17
N ALA A 115 -13.41 -10.17 -7.05
CA ALA A 115 -13.26 -10.26 -8.50
C ALA A 115 -12.70 -8.95 -9.08
N PRO A 116 -11.91 -8.98 -10.16
CA PRO A 116 -11.51 -7.76 -10.87
C PRO A 116 -12.73 -6.96 -11.30
N LEU A 117 -12.64 -5.64 -11.18
CA LEU A 117 -13.64 -4.75 -11.72
C LEU A 117 -13.39 -4.59 -13.23
N VAL A 118 -14.35 -5.02 -14.05
CA VAL A 118 -14.35 -4.80 -15.50
C VAL A 118 -15.37 -3.70 -15.79
N PRO A 119 -14.93 -2.48 -16.16
CA PRO A 119 -15.85 -1.40 -16.48
C PRO A 119 -16.64 -1.73 -17.75
N LYS A 120 -17.90 -1.26 -17.81
CA LYS A 120 -18.70 -1.37 -19.03
C LYS A 120 -18.22 -0.31 -20.02
N MET A 121 -17.46 -0.73 -21.02
CA MET A 121 -17.02 0.11 -22.13
C MET A 121 -16.92 -0.71 -23.41
N ASP A 122 -17.05 -0.06 -24.56
CA ASP A 122 -16.90 -0.71 -25.85
C ASP A 122 -15.45 -1.21 -26.03
N GLY A 123 -15.30 -2.43 -26.55
CA GLY A 123 -14.00 -3.07 -26.80
C GLY A 123 -13.35 -3.74 -25.58
N VAL A 124 -13.97 -3.71 -24.40
CA VAL A 124 -13.40 -4.32 -23.18
C VAL A 124 -13.26 -5.84 -23.25
N ASP A 125 -14.06 -6.50 -24.10
CA ASP A 125 -14.07 -7.95 -24.29
C ASP A 125 -13.05 -8.43 -25.34
N ASP A 126 -12.22 -7.54 -25.89
CA ASP A 126 -11.17 -7.91 -26.86
C ASP A 126 -10.19 -8.92 -26.23
N PRO A 127 -9.75 -9.97 -26.97
CA PRO A 127 -8.88 -11.01 -26.43
C PRO A 127 -7.51 -10.52 -25.92
N ARG A 128 -7.06 -9.32 -26.35
CA ARG A 128 -5.82 -8.67 -25.91
C ARG A 128 -6.00 -7.84 -24.63
N VAL A 129 -7.22 -7.80 -24.07
CA VAL A 129 -7.53 -7.16 -22.80
C VAL A 129 -7.56 -8.23 -21.70
N PHE A 130 -6.70 -8.07 -20.71
CA PHE A 130 -6.50 -9.03 -19.64
C PHE A 130 -6.83 -8.44 -18.27
N THR A 131 -7.26 -9.30 -17.35
CA THR A 131 -7.25 -9.04 -15.91
C THR A 131 -6.34 -10.07 -15.24
N LEU A 132 -5.95 -9.83 -13.99
CA LEU A 132 -5.11 -10.76 -13.24
C LEU A 132 -5.72 -11.06 -11.86
N ARG A 133 -6.16 -12.30 -11.65
CA ARG A 133 -6.61 -12.80 -10.33
C ARG A 133 -6.04 -14.16 -9.99
N ASN A 134 -5.88 -15.05 -10.97
CA ASN A 134 -5.57 -16.45 -10.73
C ASN A 134 -4.47 -16.99 -11.68
N ILE A 135 -4.05 -18.25 -11.44
CA ILE A 135 -3.04 -18.92 -12.28
C ILE A 135 -3.45 -18.99 -13.76
N PRO A 136 -4.68 -19.41 -14.13
CA PRO A 136 -5.14 -19.34 -15.52
C PRO A 136 -4.96 -17.97 -16.18
N ASP A 137 -5.35 -16.87 -15.52
CA ASP A 137 -5.16 -15.51 -16.05
C ASP A 137 -3.67 -15.22 -16.29
N THR A 138 -2.83 -15.63 -15.33
CA THR A 138 -1.38 -15.43 -15.36
C THR A 138 -0.73 -16.15 -16.53
N VAL A 139 -1.12 -17.41 -16.74
CA VAL A 139 -0.65 -18.23 -17.86
C VAL A 139 -1.11 -17.61 -19.17
N LYS A 140 -2.38 -17.20 -19.28
CA LYS A 140 -2.91 -16.54 -20.48
C LYS A 140 -2.10 -15.28 -20.86
N ILE A 141 -1.78 -14.43 -19.88
CA ILE A 141 -0.98 -13.22 -20.11
C ILE A 141 0.45 -13.59 -20.55
N ARG A 142 1.08 -14.54 -19.85
CA ARG A 142 2.45 -14.95 -20.15
C ARG A 142 2.56 -15.60 -21.53
N ASP A 143 1.67 -16.53 -21.85
CA ASP A 143 1.62 -17.20 -23.15
C ASP A 143 1.44 -16.16 -24.26
N TYR A 144 0.55 -15.18 -24.08
CA TYR A 144 0.41 -14.07 -25.04
C TYR A 144 1.71 -13.29 -25.24
N VAL A 145 2.44 -12.96 -24.16
CA VAL A 145 3.73 -12.27 -24.25
C VAL A 145 4.79 -13.11 -24.96
N GLU A 146 4.84 -14.42 -24.70
CA GLU A 146 5.84 -15.34 -25.27
C GLU A 146 5.53 -15.79 -26.71
N GLU A 147 4.25 -15.81 -27.11
CA GLU A 147 3.81 -16.31 -28.42
C GLU A 147 3.60 -15.17 -29.44
N GLU A 148 2.99 -14.06 -29.01
CA GLU A 148 2.62 -12.95 -29.90
C GLU A 148 3.67 -11.83 -29.93
N PHE A 149 4.65 -11.85 -29.01
CA PHE A 149 5.73 -10.86 -28.91
C PHE A 149 5.26 -9.39 -28.98
N PRO A 150 4.30 -8.97 -28.14
CA PRO A 150 3.82 -7.59 -28.13
C PRO A 150 4.96 -6.60 -27.85
N GLU A 151 4.97 -5.46 -28.52
CA GLU A 151 5.99 -4.41 -28.33
C GLU A 151 5.59 -3.41 -27.24
N SER A 152 4.28 -3.29 -26.96
CA SER A 152 3.71 -2.29 -26.08
C SER A 152 2.54 -2.82 -25.25
N ALA A 153 2.42 -2.32 -24.03
CA ALA A 153 1.30 -2.61 -23.13
C ALA A 153 0.79 -1.35 -22.43
N VAL A 154 -0.54 -1.21 -22.36
CA VAL A 154 -1.18 -0.22 -21.49
C VAL A 154 -1.72 -0.89 -20.24
N VAL A 155 -1.33 -0.40 -19.07
CA VAL A 155 -1.90 -0.79 -17.79
C VAL A 155 -2.93 0.26 -17.36
N VAL A 156 -4.20 -0.12 -17.29
CA VAL A 156 -5.30 0.76 -16.87
C VAL A 156 -5.52 0.59 -15.37
N GLY A 157 -5.18 1.63 -14.61
CA GLY A 157 -5.21 1.64 -13.15
C GLY A 157 -3.82 1.49 -12.54
N GLY A 158 -3.35 2.53 -11.85
CA GLY A 158 -2.07 2.63 -11.15
C GLY A 158 -2.12 2.18 -9.70
N GLY A 159 -2.98 1.21 -9.34
CA GLY A 159 -2.99 0.58 -8.02
C GLY A 159 -1.80 -0.39 -7.82
N TYR A 160 -1.78 -1.12 -6.70
CA TYR A 160 -0.71 -2.10 -6.40
C TYR A 160 -0.46 -3.08 -7.56
N ILE A 161 -1.50 -3.79 -7.99
CA ILE A 161 -1.43 -4.78 -9.08
C ILE A 161 -0.99 -4.12 -10.39
N GLY A 162 -1.50 -2.93 -10.69
CA GLY A 162 -1.16 -2.21 -11.92
C GLY A 162 0.32 -1.82 -11.97
N VAL A 163 0.86 -1.32 -10.86
CA VAL A 163 2.28 -0.98 -10.78
C VAL A 163 3.16 -2.24 -10.82
N GLU A 164 2.79 -3.33 -10.16
CA GLU A 164 3.51 -4.62 -10.26
C GLU A 164 3.50 -5.15 -11.70
N MET A 165 2.35 -5.07 -12.39
CA MET A 165 2.24 -5.47 -13.78
C MET A 165 3.08 -4.59 -14.70
N ALA A 166 3.12 -3.28 -14.45
CA ALA A 166 3.95 -2.36 -15.22
C ALA A 166 5.45 -2.68 -15.09
N GLU A 167 5.94 -2.95 -13.86
CA GLU A 167 7.32 -3.40 -13.65
C GLU A 167 7.61 -4.70 -14.41
N ASN A 168 6.74 -5.70 -14.27
CA ASN A 168 6.99 -7.03 -14.82
C ASN A 168 6.91 -7.07 -16.34
N LEU A 169 5.98 -6.31 -16.95
CA LEU A 169 5.91 -6.16 -18.41
C LEU A 169 7.10 -5.35 -18.94
N LYS A 170 7.55 -4.32 -18.21
CA LYS A 170 8.76 -3.57 -18.59
C LYS A 170 10.00 -4.45 -18.56
N LYS A 171 10.15 -5.30 -17.53
CA LYS A 171 11.22 -6.31 -17.44
C LYS A 171 11.14 -7.38 -18.53
N ALA A 172 9.94 -7.72 -18.98
CA ALA A 172 9.72 -8.61 -20.12
C ALA A 172 10.06 -7.96 -21.48
N GLY A 173 10.41 -6.67 -21.50
CA GLY A 173 10.90 -5.97 -22.70
C GLY A 173 9.88 -5.06 -23.38
N LEU A 174 8.66 -4.93 -22.84
CA LEU A 174 7.61 -4.12 -23.45
C LEU A 174 7.80 -2.63 -23.14
N ASN A 175 7.31 -1.78 -24.05
CA ASN A 175 7.05 -0.38 -23.76
C ASN A 175 5.74 -0.25 -22.97
N VAL A 176 5.80 0.29 -21.76
CA VAL A 176 4.67 0.29 -20.82
C VAL A 176 4.21 1.70 -20.53
N THR A 177 2.89 1.91 -20.64
CA THR A 177 2.21 3.14 -20.22
C THR A 177 1.17 2.80 -19.17
N ILE A 178 1.21 3.48 -18.02
CA ILE A 178 0.15 3.41 -16.99
C ILE A 178 -0.83 4.55 -17.25
N VAL A 179 -2.11 4.22 -17.45
CA VAL A 179 -3.21 5.18 -17.50
C VAL A 179 -3.97 5.12 -16.18
N GLU A 180 -3.99 6.23 -15.44
CA GLU A 180 -4.63 6.33 -14.13
C GLU A 180 -5.61 7.51 -14.10
N LEU A 181 -6.79 7.27 -13.53
CA LEU A 181 -7.84 8.28 -13.39
C LEU A 181 -7.46 9.33 -12.34
N ALA A 182 -6.87 8.92 -11.23
CA ALA A 182 -6.37 9.80 -10.19
C ALA A 182 -5.15 10.61 -10.66
N ASP A 183 -4.81 11.62 -9.88
CA ASP A 183 -3.62 12.46 -10.07
C ASP A 183 -2.32 11.77 -9.61
N HIS A 184 -2.40 10.56 -9.02
CA HIS A 184 -1.23 9.77 -8.64
C HIS A 184 -1.48 8.26 -8.61
N VAL A 185 -0.39 7.49 -8.61
CA VAL A 185 -0.39 6.02 -8.49
C VAL A 185 -0.42 5.62 -7.02
N ILE A 186 -0.86 4.39 -6.74
CA ILE A 186 -0.90 3.78 -5.41
C ILE A 186 -1.78 4.62 -4.49
N ALA A 187 -3.10 4.54 -4.68
CA ALA A 187 -4.08 5.37 -3.99
C ALA A 187 -3.90 5.48 -2.46
N PRO A 188 -3.36 4.50 -1.71
CA PRO A 188 -3.08 4.69 -0.29
C PRO A 188 -2.00 5.73 0.06
N LEU A 189 -1.10 6.09 -0.88
CA LEU A 189 -0.18 7.21 -0.72
C LEU A 189 -0.92 8.56 -0.77
N ASP A 190 -0.29 9.58 -0.20
CA ASP A 190 -0.58 10.97 -0.55
C ASP A 190 0.24 11.38 -1.78
N GLY A 191 -0.28 12.32 -2.56
CA GLY A 191 0.35 12.76 -3.82
C GLY A 191 1.80 13.24 -3.64
N ASP A 192 2.11 13.87 -2.49
CA ASP A 192 3.47 14.32 -2.18
C ASP A 192 4.48 13.17 -2.00
N MET A 193 4.06 12.02 -1.48
CA MET A 193 4.89 10.82 -1.40
C MET A 193 4.91 10.06 -2.73
N ALA A 194 3.81 10.13 -3.50
CA ALA A 194 3.73 9.51 -4.81
C ALA A 194 4.63 10.20 -5.85
N ALA A 195 4.98 11.47 -5.66
CA ALA A 195 5.87 12.20 -6.57
C ALA A 195 7.24 11.51 -6.75
N GLU A 196 7.83 10.98 -5.67
CA GLU A 196 9.09 10.24 -5.75
C GLU A 196 8.93 8.92 -6.54
N VAL A 197 7.77 8.27 -6.41
CA VAL A 197 7.42 7.06 -7.16
C VAL A 197 7.21 7.37 -8.64
N HIS A 198 6.50 8.46 -8.97
CA HIS A 198 6.22 8.85 -10.36
C HIS A 198 7.49 9.11 -11.15
N ARG A 199 8.42 9.85 -10.54
CA ARG A 199 9.70 10.16 -11.15
C ARG A 199 10.49 8.87 -11.37
N TYR A 200 10.55 8.00 -10.37
CA TYR A 200 11.29 6.75 -10.49
C TYR A 200 10.70 5.81 -11.56
N LEU A 201 9.37 5.70 -11.67
CA LEU A 201 8.74 4.95 -12.76
C LEU A 201 9.14 5.50 -14.15
N ARG A 202 9.18 6.83 -14.30
CA ARG A 202 9.65 7.47 -15.54
C ARG A 202 11.13 7.24 -15.80
N ASP A 203 11.98 7.27 -14.78
CA ASP A 203 13.40 6.93 -14.88
C ASP A 203 13.62 5.47 -15.35
N GLN A 204 12.71 4.57 -14.97
CA GLN A 204 12.68 3.17 -15.44
C GLN A 204 12.04 3.00 -16.82
N GLY A 205 11.66 4.10 -17.48
CA GLY A 205 11.09 4.10 -18.83
C GLY A 205 9.64 3.62 -18.88
N VAL A 206 8.88 3.78 -17.80
CA VAL A 206 7.42 3.62 -17.76
C VAL A 206 6.78 4.99 -17.95
N GLU A 207 5.90 5.10 -18.95
CA GLU A 207 5.13 6.32 -19.17
C GLU A 207 3.93 6.41 -18.22
N LEU A 208 3.63 7.60 -17.72
CA LEU A 208 2.51 7.85 -16.81
C LEU A 208 1.53 8.85 -17.43
N MET A 209 0.29 8.41 -17.63
CA MET A 209 -0.84 9.21 -18.07
C MET A 209 -1.85 9.34 -16.93
N LEU A 210 -1.55 10.24 -15.99
CA LEU A 210 -2.35 10.52 -14.80
C LEU A 210 -3.51 11.48 -15.13
N GLY A 211 -4.59 11.44 -14.34
CA GLY A 211 -5.77 12.27 -14.57
C GLY A 211 -6.58 11.89 -15.81
N LYS A 212 -6.37 10.69 -16.38
CA LYS A 212 -6.98 10.27 -17.65
C LYS A 212 -7.83 9.02 -17.47
N ALA A 213 -9.03 9.04 -18.05
CA ALA A 213 -9.93 7.89 -18.07
C ALA A 213 -9.87 7.19 -19.43
N VAL A 214 -9.84 5.86 -19.46
CA VAL A 214 -10.12 5.10 -20.68
C VAL A 214 -11.64 5.01 -20.88
N GLN A 215 -12.14 5.43 -22.04
CA GLN A 215 -13.56 5.52 -22.36
C GLN A 215 -14.04 4.39 -23.26
N SER A 216 -13.22 3.97 -24.21
CA SER A 216 -13.49 2.84 -25.11
C SER A 216 -12.19 2.33 -25.73
N MET A 217 -12.27 1.15 -26.34
CA MET A 217 -11.17 0.51 -27.06
C MET A 217 -11.70 0.02 -28.41
N GLU A 218 -10.87 0.09 -29.45
CA GLU A 218 -11.20 -0.50 -30.75
C GLU A 218 -9.94 -1.04 -31.44
N ASP A 219 -10.10 -2.09 -32.26
CA ASP A 219 -9.03 -2.58 -33.12
C ASP A 219 -8.94 -1.70 -34.38
N LYS A 220 -7.78 -1.08 -34.56
CA LYS A 220 -7.42 -0.35 -35.79
C LYS A 220 -6.14 -0.91 -36.36
N GLY A 221 -6.29 -1.79 -37.34
CA GLY A 221 -5.16 -2.21 -38.18
C GLY A 221 -4.10 -3.04 -37.43
N GLY A 222 -4.52 -3.83 -36.45
CA GLY A 222 -3.65 -4.79 -35.74
C GLY A 222 -3.23 -4.35 -34.34
N LYS A 223 -3.45 -3.08 -33.97
CA LYS A 223 -3.28 -2.56 -32.60
C LYS A 223 -4.61 -2.16 -31.99
N LEU A 224 -4.67 -2.17 -30.66
CA LEU A 224 -5.77 -1.58 -29.92
C LEU A 224 -5.55 -0.08 -29.76
N THR A 225 -6.50 0.72 -30.23
CA THR A 225 -6.57 2.15 -29.93
C THR A 225 -7.47 2.36 -28.71
N LEU A 226 -6.91 2.91 -27.63
CA LEU A 226 -7.64 3.29 -26.43
C LEU A 226 -8.01 4.77 -26.52
N HIS A 227 -9.30 5.05 -26.51
CA HIS A 227 -9.83 6.42 -26.46
C HIS A 227 -9.83 6.89 -25.02
N LEU A 228 -9.08 7.94 -24.74
CA LEU A 228 -8.98 8.52 -23.41
C LEU A 228 -9.94 9.72 -23.28
N SER A 229 -10.18 10.16 -22.04
CA SER A 229 -10.86 11.44 -21.79
C SER A 229 -10.16 12.61 -22.48
N GLU A 230 -8.84 12.52 -22.68
CA GLU A 230 -8.03 13.46 -23.42
C GLU A 230 -6.95 12.74 -24.26
N GLY A 231 -7.20 12.65 -25.56
CA GLY A 231 -6.32 12.00 -26.54
C GLY A 231 -6.60 10.51 -26.72
N GLU A 232 -5.70 9.82 -27.40
CA GLU A 232 -5.76 8.38 -27.64
C GLU A 232 -4.35 7.77 -27.52
N ILE A 233 -4.27 6.46 -27.31
CA ILE A 233 -3.00 5.71 -27.29
C ILE A 233 -3.21 4.36 -27.97
N GLU A 234 -2.23 3.95 -28.79
CA GLU A 234 -2.22 2.62 -29.42
C GLU A 234 -1.36 1.65 -28.63
N THR A 235 -1.79 0.39 -28.55
CA THR A 235 -1.05 -0.65 -27.84
C THR A 235 -1.33 -2.04 -28.39
N ASP A 236 -0.44 -2.99 -28.11
CA ASP A 236 -0.61 -4.39 -28.53
C ASP A 236 -1.39 -5.19 -27.49
N MET A 237 -1.37 -4.78 -26.21
CA MET A 237 -2.15 -5.43 -25.15
C MET A 237 -2.54 -4.47 -24.01
N VAL A 238 -3.59 -4.84 -23.27
CA VAL A 238 -4.10 -4.07 -22.14
C VAL A 238 -4.19 -4.92 -20.88
N ILE A 239 -3.72 -4.39 -19.76
CA ILE A 239 -3.99 -4.95 -18.42
C ILE A 239 -4.99 -4.04 -17.69
N LEU A 240 -6.18 -4.57 -17.40
CA LEU A 240 -7.17 -3.91 -16.56
C LEU A 240 -6.89 -4.18 -15.09
N SER A 241 -6.49 -3.13 -14.36
CA SER A 241 -6.20 -3.13 -12.93
C SER A 241 -6.89 -1.97 -12.21
N VAL A 242 -8.16 -1.73 -12.51
CA VAL A 242 -8.97 -0.61 -11.96
C VAL A 242 -9.61 -0.92 -10.60
N GLY A 243 -9.10 -1.92 -9.89
CA GLY A 243 -9.58 -2.35 -8.58
C GLY A 243 -10.39 -3.65 -8.61
N VAL A 244 -10.91 -4.02 -7.45
CA VAL A 244 -11.64 -5.27 -7.23
C VAL A 244 -12.96 -5.01 -6.50
N ARG A 245 -13.93 -5.89 -6.72
CA ARG A 245 -15.22 -5.91 -6.02
C ARG A 245 -15.39 -7.20 -5.19
N PRO A 246 -16.00 -7.15 -4.00
CA PRO A 246 -16.32 -8.35 -3.23
C PRO A 246 -17.08 -9.39 -4.08
N ASP A 247 -16.69 -10.66 -4.00
CA ASP A 247 -17.35 -11.76 -4.72
C ASP A 247 -18.51 -12.32 -3.88
N THR A 248 -19.66 -11.63 -3.91
CA THR A 248 -20.74 -11.79 -2.90
C THR A 248 -22.08 -12.28 -3.46
N ALA A 249 -22.10 -12.78 -4.70
CA ALA A 249 -23.31 -13.32 -5.31
C ALA A 249 -23.96 -14.43 -4.46
N LEU A 250 -23.15 -15.34 -3.89
CA LEU A 250 -23.62 -16.38 -2.98
C LEU A 250 -24.25 -15.82 -1.70
N ALA A 251 -23.58 -14.85 -1.08
CA ALA A 251 -24.06 -14.20 0.13
C ALA A 251 -25.39 -13.46 -0.12
N GLN A 252 -25.49 -12.75 -1.24
CA GLN A 252 -26.71 -12.08 -1.66
C GLN A 252 -27.85 -13.07 -1.89
N GLY A 253 -27.60 -14.15 -2.65
CA GLY A 253 -28.60 -15.19 -2.94
C GLY A 253 -29.08 -15.92 -1.69
N ALA A 254 -28.22 -16.03 -0.67
CA ALA A 254 -28.53 -16.61 0.64
C ALA A 254 -29.26 -15.65 1.60
N GLY A 255 -29.45 -14.38 1.21
CA GLY A 255 -30.05 -13.35 2.04
C GLY A 255 -29.18 -12.90 3.22
N LEU A 256 -27.85 -12.96 3.08
CA LEU A 256 -26.91 -12.37 4.06
C LEU A 256 -26.92 -10.85 3.95
N GLU A 257 -26.65 -10.18 5.07
CA GLU A 257 -26.53 -8.72 5.10
C GLU A 257 -25.27 -8.28 4.35
N LEU A 258 -25.45 -7.40 3.36
CA LEU A 258 -24.38 -6.77 2.60
C LEU A 258 -24.42 -5.26 2.85
N ASN A 259 -23.25 -4.62 2.87
CA ASN A 259 -23.19 -3.16 2.90
C ASN A 259 -23.51 -2.55 1.52
N ALA A 260 -23.57 -1.21 1.44
CA ALA A 260 -23.87 -0.49 0.20
C ALA A 260 -22.87 -0.73 -0.95
N LYS A 261 -21.67 -1.24 -0.65
CA LYS A 261 -20.63 -1.60 -1.64
C LYS A 261 -20.64 -3.09 -1.99
N GLY A 262 -21.61 -3.85 -1.48
CA GLY A 262 -21.78 -5.28 -1.74
C GLY A 262 -20.84 -6.18 -0.94
N ALA A 263 -20.14 -5.69 0.09
CA ALA A 263 -19.32 -6.52 0.97
C ALA A 263 -20.17 -7.19 2.06
N ILE A 264 -19.83 -8.41 2.45
CA ILE A 264 -20.54 -9.16 3.50
C ILE A 264 -20.30 -8.48 4.84
N VAL A 265 -21.38 -8.17 5.56
CA VAL A 265 -21.30 -7.60 6.91
C VAL A 265 -21.07 -8.74 7.90
N VAL A 266 -20.05 -8.58 8.74
CA VAL A 266 -19.72 -9.52 9.80
C VAL A 266 -19.48 -8.81 11.13
N ASN A 267 -19.65 -9.53 12.24
CA ASN A 267 -19.20 -9.07 13.55
C ASN A 267 -17.69 -9.31 13.76
N GLU A 268 -17.16 -8.93 14.92
CA GLU A 268 -15.75 -9.12 15.29
C GLU A 268 -15.33 -10.59 15.39
N HIS A 269 -16.28 -11.52 15.45
CA HIS A 269 -16.06 -12.96 15.48
C HIS A 269 -16.10 -13.60 14.08
N MET A 270 -16.21 -12.78 13.03
CA MET A 270 -16.34 -13.17 11.62
C MET A 270 -17.68 -13.86 11.27
N GLN A 271 -18.69 -13.73 12.13
CA GLN A 271 -20.03 -14.27 11.88
C GLN A 271 -20.85 -13.30 11.03
N THR A 272 -21.63 -13.83 10.11
CA THR A 272 -22.56 -13.08 9.26
C THR A 272 -23.90 -12.84 9.98
N SER A 273 -24.89 -12.26 9.28
CA SER A 273 -26.25 -12.08 9.80
C SER A 273 -27.04 -13.38 9.98
N LYS A 274 -26.54 -14.52 9.47
CA LYS A 274 -27.13 -15.85 9.66
C LYS A 274 -26.28 -16.66 10.62
N GLU A 275 -26.94 -17.30 11.58
CA GLU A 275 -26.30 -18.23 12.48
C GLU A 275 -25.64 -19.36 11.68
N HIS A 276 -24.49 -19.84 12.16
CA HIS A 276 -23.69 -20.89 11.53
C HIS A 276 -23.04 -20.55 10.18
N ILE A 277 -23.06 -19.28 9.77
CA ILE A 277 -22.36 -18.82 8.57
C ILE A 277 -21.37 -17.72 8.95
N TYR A 278 -20.10 -17.98 8.66
CA TYR A 278 -18.97 -17.07 8.81
C TYR A 278 -18.52 -16.56 7.45
N ALA A 279 -17.90 -15.37 7.42
CA ALA A 279 -17.27 -14.86 6.20
C ALA A 279 -15.93 -14.17 6.53
N VAL A 280 -14.96 -14.31 5.63
CA VAL A 280 -13.60 -13.80 5.81
C VAL A 280 -12.98 -13.34 4.48
N GLY A 281 -11.87 -12.59 4.57
CA GLY A 281 -11.07 -12.17 3.43
C GLY A 281 -11.69 -11.04 2.63
N ASP A 282 -11.33 -10.95 1.36
CA ASP A 282 -11.69 -9.80 0.51
C ASP A 282 -13.19 -9.70 0.18
N ALA A 283 -14.02 -10.62 0.68
CA ALA A 283 -15.46 -10.55 0.52
C ALA A 283 -16.17 -9.72 1.61
N ILE A 284 -15.49 -9.39 2.72
CA ILE A 284 -16.13 -8.78 3.90
C ILE A 284 -15.88 -7.27 4.03
N GLU A 285 -16.81 -6.60 4.72
CA GLU A 285 -16.56 -5.28 5.28
C GLU A 285 -15.55 -5.37 6.43
N ILE A 286 -14.66 -4.38 6.54
CA ILE A 286 -13.75 -4.26 7.69
C ILE A 286 -14.06 -3.01 8.50
N VAL A 287 -13.56 -2.97 9.72
CA VAL A 287 -13.43 -1.74 10.50
C VAL A 287 -11.98 -1.29 10.44
N ASP A 288 -11.76 -0.04 10.08
CA ASP A 288 -10.43 0.58 10.08
C ASP A 288 -9.95 0.78 11.52
N PHE A 289 -8.69 0.42 11.79
CA PHE A 289 -8.14 0.43 13.14
C PHE A 289 -8.03 1.83 13.75
N VAL A 290 -7.73 2.85 12.92
CA VAL A 290 -7.39 4.20 13.40
C VAL A 290 -8.66 5.05 13.52
N THR A 291 -9.51 5.02 12.51
CA THR A 291 -10.73 5.83 12.43
C THR A 291 -11.94 5.18 13.09
N GLY A 292 -11.92 3.85 13.28
CA GLY A 292 -13.07 3.07 13.72
C GLY A 292 -14.23 3.03 12.71
N LYS A 293 -14.03 3.58 11.50
CA LYS A 293 -15.05 3.59 10.45
C LYS A 293 -15.04 2.28 9.67
N LYS A 294 -16.20 1.95 9.09
CA LYS A 294 -16.33 0.84 8.14
C LYS A 294 -15.55 1.13 6.86
N GLY A 295 -14.94 0.11 6.27
CA GLY A 295 -14.08 0.23 5.10
C GLY A 295 -13.92 -1.08 4.35
N TYR A 296 -12.99 -1.08 3.39
CA TYR A 296 -12.70 -2.22 2.54
C TYR A 296 -11.21 -2.27 2.23
N VAL A 297 -10.54 -3.37 2.62
CA VAL A 297 -9.09 -3.55 2.49
C VAL A 297 -8.81 -5.00 2.06
N PRO A 298 -8.69 -5.26 0.75
CA PRO A 298 -8.46 -6.61 0.23
C PRO A 298 -6.97 -6.96 0.29
N LEU A 299 -6.52 -7.50 1.43
CA LEU A 299 -5.12 -7.86 1.69
C LEU A 299 -5.02 -9.26 2.29
N ALA A 300 -3.99 -10.00 1.86
CA ALA A 300 -3.77 -11.39 2.27
C ALA A 300 -3.52 -11.57 3.78
N GLY A 301 -2.82 -10.61 4.42
CA GLY A 301 -2.54 -10.64 5.85
C GLY A 301 -3.83 -10.66 6.71
N PRO A 302 -4.73 -9.67 6.54
CA PRO A 302 -6.08 -9.70 7.10
C PRO A 302 -6.84 -11.01 6.83
N ALA A 303 -6.91 -11.45 5.56
CA ALA A 303 -7.66 -12.66 5.18
C ALA A 303 -7.19 -13.91 5.95
N ASN A 304 -5.87 -14.12 6.06
CA ASN A 304 -5.30 -15.25 6.81
C ASN A 304 -5.64 -15.19 8.32
N LYS A 305 -5.57 -13.98 8.92
CA LYS A 305 -5.90 -13.77 10.34
C LYS A 305 -7.40 -14.02 10.59
N GLN A 306 -8.25 -13.53 9.71
CA GLN A 306 -9.71 -13.69 9.80
C GLN A 306 -10.11 -15.17 9.66
N GLY A 307 -9.54 -15.92 8.71
CA GLY A 307 -9.78 -17.36 8.56
C GLY A 307 -9.44 -18.15 9.83
N ARG A 308 -8.32 -17.82 10.47
CA ARG A 308 -7.95 -18.41 11.76
C ARG A 308 -8.97 -18.09 12.87
N ILE A 309 -9.46 -16.86 12.94
CA ILE A 309 -10.44 -16.41 13.94
C ILE A 309 -11.79 -17.10 13.75
N ALA A 310 -12.26 -17.24 12.51
CA ALA A 310 -13.49 -17.98 12.21
C ALA A 310 -13.39 -19.44 12.69
N ALA A 311 -12.26 -20.11 12.41
CA ALA A 311 -12.00 -21.46 12.89
C ALA A 311 -11.94 -21.57 14.43
N ASP A 312 -11.32 -20.60 15.10
CA ASP A 312 -11.31 -20.53 16.57
C ASP A 312 -12.74 -20.46 17.12
N ASN A 313 -13.58 -19.56 16.57
CA ASN A 313 -14.94 -19.35 17.06
C ASN A 313 -15.86 -20.55 16.79
N ILE A 314 -15.73 -21.22 15.63
CA ILE A 314 -16.45 -22.46 15.31
C ILE A 314 -16.13 -23.56 16.35
N CYS A 315 -14.88 -23.64 16.81
CA CYS A 315 -14.46 -24.59 17.84
C CYS A 315 -14.67 -24.08 19.29
N GLY A 316 -15.43 -22.99 19.49
CA GLY A 316 -15.77 -22.45 20.80
C GLY A 316 -14.65 -21.64 21.50
N ILE A 317 -13.56 -21.31 20.80
CA ILE A 317 -12.51 -20.42 21.30
C ILE A 317 -12.92 -18.98 21.00
N LYS A 318 -13.17 -18.19 22.05
CA LYS A 318 -13.56 -16.78 21.93
C LYS A 318 -12.44 -15.94 21.34
N SER A 319 -12.49 -15.71 20.03
CA SER A 319 -11.48 -14.99 19.26
C SER A 319 -12.13 -13.81 18.53
N SER A 320 -11.49 -12.64 18.53
CA SER A 320 -12.06 -11.43 17.94
C SER A 320 -11.05 -10.73 17.04
N TYR A 321 -11.47 -10.32 15.86
CA TYR A 321 -10.68 -9.52 14.95
C TYR A 321 -10.56 -8.09 15.46
N LYS A 322 -9.33 -7.61 15.66
CA LYS A 322 -9.04 -6.29 16.21
C LYS A 322 -8.82 -5.25 15.11
N ASN A 323 -9.77 -5.15 14.18
CA ASN A 323 -9.77 -4.19 13.08
C ASN A 323 -8.57 -4.32 12.11
N THR A 324 -8.67 -3.66 10.95
CA THR A 324 -7.64 -3.67 9.91
C THR A 324 -6.82 -2.39 9.95
N LEU A 325 -5.49 -2.50 9.96
CA LEU A 325 -4.59 -1.34 9.93
C LEU A 325 -4.24 -0.87 8.51
N GLY A 326 -4.42 -1.74 7.51
CA GLY A 326 -4.09 -1.42 6.12
C GLY A 326 -2.59 -1.37 5.82
N SER A 327 -1.75 -2.03 6.64
CA SER A 327 -0.31 -2.12 6.37
C SER A 327 -0.05 -2.87 5.07
N SER A 328 0.69 -2.25 4.17
CA SER A 328 1.03 -2.78 2.86
C SER A 328 2.41 -2.32 2.41
N VAL A 329 3.00 -3.09 1.51
CA VAL A 329 4.32 -2.83 0.93
C VAL A 329 4.29 -3.27 -0.53
N LEU A 330 4.98 -2.52 -1.38
CA LEU A 330 5.08 -2.72 -2.81
C LEU A 330 6.55 -2.56 -3.23
N LYS A 331 7.01 -3.47 -4.07
CA LYS A 331 8.26 -3.33 -4.82
C LYS A 331 7.97 -2.66 -6.16
N ILE A 332 8.81 -1.70 -6.53
CA ILE A 332 8.78 -1.00 -7.81
C ILE A 332 10.23 -0.97 -8.28
N PHE A 333 10.59 -1.86 -9.19
CA PHE A 333 11.97 -2.14 -9.59
C PHE A 333 12.89 -2.32 -8.37
N ASP A 334 13.77 -1.36 -8.06
CA ASP A 334 14.66 -1.39 -6.90
C ASP A 334 14.11 -0.59 -5.69
N MET A 335 13.05 0.18 -5.90
CA MET A 335 12.39 0.98 -4.86
C MET A 335 11.40 0.13 -4.07
N THR A 336 11.35 0.36 -2.76
CA THR A 336 10.33 -0.13 -1.86
C THR A 336 9.44 1.02 -1.42
N VAL A 337 8.13 0.80 -1.51
CA VAL A 337 7.09 1.72 -1.04
C VAL A 337 6.26 1.01 0.01
N ALA A 338 6.12 1.58 1.20
CA ALA A 338 5.34 0.98 2.28
C ALA A 338 4.42 2.00 2.95
N MET A 339 3.27 1.54 3.44
CA MET A 339 2.33 2.36 4.19
C MET A 339 1.62 1.57 5.29
N THR A 340 1.16 2.28 6.31
CA THR A 340 0.37 1.72 7.41
C THR A 340 -0.48 2.79 8.06
N GLY A 341 -1.68 2.44 8.55
CA GLY A 341 -2.62 3.39 9.15
C GLY A 341 -3.29 4.28 8.10
N VAL A 342 -3.52 5.56 8.44
CA VAL A 342 -4.25 6.49 7.57
C VAL A 342 -3.33 7.47 6.83
N ASN A 343 -3.77 7.91 5.66
CA ASN A 343 -3.19 9.04 4.92
C ASN A 343 -3.95 10.35 5.20
N GLU A 344 -3.49 11.47 4.66
CA GLU A 344 -4.10 12.79 4.94
C GLU A 344 -5.56 12.86 4.49
N ARG A 345 -5.88 12.29 3.31
CA ARG A 345 -7.25 12.28 2.78
C ARG A 345 -8.22 11.52 3.70
N THR A 346 -7.82 10.34 4.17
CA THR A 346 -8.62 9.53 5.10
C THR A 346 -8.73 10.22 6.46
N ALA A 347 -7.65 10.82 6.98
CA ALA A 347 -7.68 11.54 8.26
C ALA A 347 -8.61 12.76 8.20
N GLN A 348 -8.58 13.54 7.11
CA GLN A 348 -9.48 14.67 6.87
C GLN A 348 -10.94 14.23 6.76
N ALA A 349 -11.23 13.22 5.94
CA ALA A 349 -12.59 12.66 5.80
C ALA A 349 -13.11 12.02 7.10
N ALA A 350 -12.20 11.59 7.98
CA ALA A 350 -12.52 11.10 9.31
C ALA A 350 -12.75 12.20 10.35
N GLY A 351 -12.35 13.45 10.07
CA GLY A 351 -12.41 14.55 11.03
C GLY A 351 -11.39 14.41 12.16
N LEU A 352 -10.26 13.73 11.92
CA LEU A 352 -9.22 13.57 12.93
C LEU A 352 -8.46 14.89 13.14
N ASP A 353 -8.15 15.23 14.39
CA ASP A 353 -7.25 16.34 14.69
C ASP A 353 -5.79 15.90 14.59
N TYR A 354 -5.28 15.91 13.37
CA TYR A 354 -3.93 15.46 13.07
C TYR A 354 -3.02 16.60 12.60
N ASP A 355 -1.71 16.34 12.70
CA ASP A 355 -0.63 17.05 12.01
C ASP A 355 0.34 16.02 11.41
N LYS A 356 1.35 16.49 10.68
CA LYS A 356 2.30 15.66 9.94
C LYS A 356 3.74 16.13 10.06
N VAL A 357 4.66 15.20 9.87
CA VAL A 357 6.09 15.49 9.71
C VAL A 357 6.65 14.69 8.54
N TYR A 358 7.70 15.23 7.92
CA TYR A 358 8.50 14.56 6.91
C TYR A 358 9.94 14.46 7.42
N THR A 359 10.48 13.25 7.41
CA THR A 359 11.88 13.00 7.75
C THR A 359 12.57 12.29 6.59
N TYR A 360 13.86 12.55 6.43
CA TYR A 360 14.71 11.86 5.47
C TYR A 360 15.92 11.33 6.21
N SER A 361 16.01 10.01 6.31
CA SER A 361 17.04 9.33 7.11
C SER A 361 17.68 8.22 6.29
N GLN A 362 18.98 7.99 6.52
CA GLN A 362 19.69 6.87 5.90
C GLN A 362 19.20 5.53 6.47
N SER A 363 19.17 4.49 5.63
CA SER A 363 18.73 3.14 6.00
C SER A 363 19.61 2.53 7.10
N HIS A 364 20.90 2.86 7.12
CA HIS A 364 21.86 2.50 8.15
C HIS A 364 22.94 3.57 8.32
N ALA A 365 23.98 3.28 9.11
CA ALA A 365 25.05 4.22 9.40
C ALA A 365 25.71 4.73 8.12
N SER A 366 25.79 6.06 7.94
CA SER A 366 26.21 6.69 6.67
C SER A 366 27.68 6.48 6.32
N TYR A 367 28.52 6.07 7.28
CA TYR A 367 29.92 5.72 7.03
C TYR A 367 30.08 4.27 6.53
N TYR A 368 29.03 3.45 6.60
CA TYR A 368 29.02 2.10 6.05
C TYR A 368 28.53 2.14 4.59
N PRO A 369 29.15 1.39 3.66
CA PRO A 369 28.73 1.40 2.25
C PRO A 369 27.32 0.87 2.02
N GLY A 370 26.63 1.37 0.99
CA GLY A 370 25.31 0.86 0.57
C GLY A 370 24.11 1.50 1.28
N GLY A 371 24.32 2.58 2.05
CA GLY A 371 23.23 3.29 2.70
C GLY A 371 22.38 4.06 1.70
N HIS A 372 21.06 3.91 1.82
CA HIS A 372 20.09 4.63 0.98
C HIS A 372 19.18 5.51 1.84
N GLY A 373 18.82 6.68 1.32
CA GLY A 373 17.85 7.55 1.96
C GLY A 373 16.44 6.95 1.96
N ILE A 374 15.70 7.20 3.04
CA ILE A 374 14.30 6.83 3.22
C ILE A 374 13.50 8.11 3.49
N SER A 375 12.58 8.44 2.59
CA SER A 375 11.56 9.46 2.78
C SER A 375 10.45 8.89 3.67
N ILE A 376 10.21 9.48 4.84
CA ILE A 376 9.16 9.04 5.78
C ILE A 376 8.23 10.20 6.08
N LYS A 377 6.96 10.03 5.73
CA LYS A 377 5.86 10.89 6.16
C LYS A 377 5.10 10.20 7.29
N THR A 378 4.89 10.90 8.40
CA THR A 378 4.13 10.38 9.55
C THR A 378 3.03 11.35 9.95
N LEU A 379 1.83 10.80 10.14
CA LEU A 379 0.65 11.51 10.66
C LEU A 379 0.47 11.16 12.14
N TYR A 380 0.19 12.16 12.96
CA TYR A 380 0.00 12.01 14.40
C TYR A 380 -1.11 12.92 14.93
N GLU A 381 -1.72 12.53 16.05
CA GLU A 381 -2.75 13.33 16.72
C GLU A 381 -2.11 14.53 17.44
N LYS A 382 -2.62 15.75 17.21
CA LYS A 382 -2.00 16.99 17.75
C LYS A 382 -1.97 17.05 19.27
N GLY A 383 -3.00 16.54 19.94
CA GLY A 383 -3.13 16.63 21.39
C GLY A 383 -2.24 15.66 22.16
N THR A 384 -2.07 14.43 21.63
CA THR A 384 -1.42 13.32 22.36
C THR A 384 -0.11 12.87 21.74
N GLY A 385 0.13 13.18 20.47
CA GLY A 385 1.23 12.61 19.71
C GLY A 385 1.03 11.16 19.29
N LYS A 386 -0.17 10.58 19.47
CA LYS A 386 -0.49 9.22 19.01
C LYS A 386 -0.24 9.10 17.51
N ILE A 387 0.47 8.05 17.09
CA ILE A 387 0.75 7.81 15.68
C ILE A 387 -0.51 7.28 14.99
N LEU A 388 -0.87 7.91 13.86
CA LEU A 388 -2.10 7.61 13.11
C LEU A 388 -1.81 6.90 11.79
N GLY A 389 -0.67 7.20 11.16
CA GLY A 389 -0.27 6.54 9.92
C GLY A 389 1.11 6.96 9.46
N ALA A 390 1.69 6.19 8.56
CA ALA A 390 2.96 6.50 7.93
C ALA A 390 3.03 6.00 6.49
N GLN A 391 3.83 6.70 5.69
CA GLN A 391 4.17 6.38 4.30
C GLN A 391 5.68 6.49 4.16
N LEU A 392 6.29 5.48 3.55
CA LEU A 392 7.74 5.35 3.43
C LEU A 392 8.11 4.99 1.99
N VAL A 393 9.09 5.71 1.45
CA VAL A 393 9.64 5.50 0.11
C VAL A 393 11.16 5.50 0.20
N GLY A 394 11.80 4.48 -0.38
CA GLY A 394 13.25 4.33 -0.37
C GLY A 394 13.69 3.03 -1.03
N TYR A 395 14.95 2.63 -0.84
CA TYR A 395 15.54 1.46 -1.52
C TYR A 395 15.97 0.36 -0.56
N ASP A 396 16.20 0.69 0.72
CA ASP A 396 16.67 -0.26 1.73
C ASP A 396 16.04 0.02 3.09
N GLY A 397 15.71 -1.05 3.83
CA GLY A 397 15.15 -1.02 5.18
C GLY A 397 13.81 -0.30 5.35
N VAL A 398 13.07 -0.07 4.26
CA VAL A 398 11.76 0.62 4.25
C VAL A 398 10.68 -0.20 4.97
N ASP A 399 10.59 -1.49 4.62
CA ASP A 399 9.71 -2.48 5.22
C ASP A 399 9.91 -2.58 6.74
N LYS A 400 11.15 -2.69 7.21
CA LYS A 400 11.51 -2.73 8.63
C LYS A 400 10.94 -1.54 9.39
N ARG A 401 11.06 -0.32 8.85
CA ARG A 401 10.55 0.88 9.52
C ARG A 401 9.03 0.93 9.49
N CYS A 402 8.41 0.52 8.38
CA CYS A 402 6.97 0.42 8.27
C CYS A 402 6.41 -0.56 9.32
N ASP A 403 7.03 -1.74 9.48
CA ASP A 403 6.60 -2.76 10.45
C ASP A 403 6.72 -2.29 11.91
N VAL A 404 7.80 -1.57 12.25
CA VAL A 404 7.96 -0.96 13.58
C VAL A 404 6.87 0.09 13.82
N ILE A 405 6.60 0.98 12.86
CA ILE A 405 5.56 1.99 12.98
C ILE A 405 4.16 1.36 13.02
N ALA A 406 3.90 0.32 12.22
CA ALA A 406 2.65 -0.43 12.23
C ALA A 406 2.40 -1.06 13.60
N THR A 407 3.45 -1.62 14.21
CA THR A 407 3.41 -2.15 15.57
C THR A 407 3.10 -1.05 16.58
N ALA A 408 3.77 0.10 16.48
CA ALA A 408 3.54 1.26 17.35
C ALA A 408 2.09 1.77 17.26
N ILE A 409 1.53 1.91 16.04
CA ILE A 409 0.12 2.28 15.88
C ILE A 409 -0.79 1.24 16.53
N ARG A 410 -0.50 -0.05 16.30
CA ARG A 410 -1.32 -1.16 16.82
C ARG A 410 -1.34 -1.21 18.36
N THR A 411 -0.27 -0.79 19.02
CA THR A 411 -0.16 -0.72 20.49
C THR A 411 -0.54 0.64 21.07
N GLY A 412 -0.94 1.61 20.22
CA GLY A 412 -1.36 2.93 20.66
C GLY A 412 -0.22 3.84 21.10
N MET A 413 1.02 3.55 20.68
CA MET A 413 2.18 4.36 20.99
C MET A 413 2.07 5.79 20.43
N THR A 414 2.69 6.71 21.15
CA THR A 414 2.86 8.11 20.80
C THR A 414 4.25 8.39 20.26
N ALA A 415 4.47 9.58 19.75
CA ALA A 415 5.78 10.07 19.36
C ALA A 415 6.81 10.02 20.50
N TYR A 416 6.39 10.23 21.75
CA TYR A 416 7.25 10.11 22.92
C TYR A 416 7.70 8.66 23.13
N ASP A 417 6.83 7.68 22.87
CA ASP A 417 7.25 6.28 22.97
C ASP A 417 8.22 5.91 21.83
N LEU A 418 8.11 6.53 20.65
CA LEU A 418 9.06 6.34 19.56
C LEU A 418 10.47 6.86 19.90
N THR A 419 10.61 7.87 20.77
CA THR A 419 11.95 8.38 21.18
C THR A 419 12.72 7.36 22.03
N GLU A 420 12.01 6.49 22.74
CA GLU A 420 12.55 5.53 23.69
C GLU A 420 12.75 4.12 23.11
N LEU A 421 12.35 3.89 21.86
CA LEU A 421 12.52 2.59 21.20
C LEU A 421 14.00 2.20 21.09
N GLU A 422 14.39 1.12 21.76
CA GLU A 422 15.70 0.47 21.61
C GLU A 422 15.65 -0.56 20.48
N LEU A 423 16.14 -0.17 19.30
CA LEU A 423 16.13 -1.00 18.09
C LEU A 423 17.53 -1.57 17.78
N CYS A 424 17.56 -2.70 17.08
CA CYS A 424 18.81 -3.37 16.71
C CYS A 424 19.74 -2.45 15.92
N TYR A 425 20.96 -2.26 16.43
CA TYR A 425 21.99 -1.45 15.79
C TYR A 425 23.30 -2.21 15.61
N ALA A 426 23.71 -2.31 14.35
CA ALA A 426 25.11 -2.38 13.92
C ALA A 426 25.22 -1.63 12.59
N PRO A 427 26.41 -1.18 12.17
CA PRO A 427 26.58 -0.30 11.01
C PRO A 427 25.91 -0.78 9.70
N PRO A 428 25.87 -2.09 9.37
CA PRO A 428 25.20 -2.57 8.14
C PRO A 428 23.67 -2.57 8.18
N PHE A 429 23.05 -2.42 9.36
CA PHE A 429 21.61 -2.66 9.54
C PHE A 429 20.84 -1.44 10.03
N GLY A 430 21.50 -0.50 10.68
CA GLY A 430 20.85 0.65 11.29
C GLY A 430 21.84 1.72 11.71
N SER A 431 21.33 2.68 12.47
CA SER A 431 22.08 3.79 13.06
C SER A 431 21.85 3.80 14.57
N ALA A 432 22.74 4.46 15.31
CA ALA A 432 22.61 4.58 16.78
C ALA A 432 21.27 5.22 17.21
N LYS A 433 20.67 6.02 16.32
CA LYS A 433 19.27 6.44 16.37
C LYS A 433 18.62 5.99 15.07
N ASP A 434 17.63 5.12 15.15
CA ASP A 434 16.94 4.62 13.96
C ASP A 434 16.09 5.74 13.34
N PRO A 435 15.81 5.71 12.03
CA PRO A 435 14.80 6.56 11.41
C PRO A 435 13.47 6.64 12.19
N VAL A 436 13.02 5.58 12.85
CA VAL A 436 11.81 5.63 13.72
C VAL A 436 12.01 6.53 14.93
N ASN A 437 13.18 6.51 15.59
CA ASN A 437 13.46 7.42 16.70
C ASN A 437 13.46 8.88 16.21
N PHE A 438 13.99 9.14 15.01
CA PHE A 438 13.96 10.48 14.41
C PHE A 438 12.54 10.99 14.17
N VAL A 439 11.62 10.13 13.71
CA VAL A 439 10.19 10.48 13.63
C VAL A 439 9.67 10.93 15.01
N GLY A 440 9.96 10.15 16.06
CA GLY A 440 9.60 10.49 17.44
C GLY A 440 10.15 11.85 17.87
N TYR A 441 11.45 12.10 17.70
CA TYR A 441 12.09 13.36 18.08
C TYR A 441 11.51 14.56 17.33
N VAL A 442 11.24 14.42 16.02
CA VAL A 442 10.71 15.55 15.23
C VAL A 442 9.28 15.89 15.65
N ILE A 443 8.44 14.88 15.90
CA ILE A 443 7.08 15.10 16.40
C ILE A 443 7.12 15.69 17.82
N GLU A 444 7.92 15.13 18.72
CA GLU A 444 8.09 15.65 20.09
C GLU A 444 8.51 17.13 20.07
N ASN A 445 9.50 17.49 19.26
CA ASN A 445 9.96 18.87 19.12
C ASN A 445 8.85 19.80 18.62
N THR A 446 7.95 19.30 17.77
CA THR A 446 6.81 20.06 17.25
C THR A 446 5.74 20.24 18.35
N LEU A 447 5.34 19.16 19.01
CA LEU A 447 4.34 19.16 20.09
C LEU A 447 4.76 20.02 21.29
N THR A 448 6.05 19.99 21.64
CA THR A 448 6.59 20.77 22.75
C THR A 448 6.93 22.22 22.38
N GLY A 449 6.59 22.66 21.16
CA GLY A 449 6.80 24.02 20.69
C GLY A 449 8.28 24.41 20.51
N LYS A 450 9.19 23.43 20.48
CA LYS A 450 10.62 23.68 20.26
C LYS A 450 10.90 24.08 18.82
N VAL A 451 10.06 23.66 17.87
CA VAL A 451 10.13 24.08 16.47
C VAL A 451 8.72 24.21 15.90
N LYS A 452 8.50 25.20 15.05
CA LYS A 452 7.30 25.31 14.22
C LYS A 452 7.66 24.81 12.82
N ASN A 453 6.74 24.12 12.16
CA ASN A 453 6.98 23.67 10.78
C ASN A 453 6.09 24.44 9.80
N PHE A 454 6.58 24.54 8.57
CA PHE A 454 5.79 24.81 7.38
C PHE A 454 6.12 23.76 6.33
N PHE A 455 5.28 23.61 5.31
CA PHE A 455 5.35 22.50 4.37
C PHE A 455 5.60 22.98 2.94
N TRP A 456 5.90 22.02 2.06
CA TRP A 456 6.21 22.27 0.65
C TRP A 456 5.11 23.09 -0.06
N ASN A 457 3.84 22.86 0.28
CA ASN A 457 2.67 23.54 -0.28
C ASN A 457 2.35 24.91 0.38
N ASP A 458 3.14 25.32 1.37
CA ASP A 458 3.08 26.67 1.95
C ASP A 458 4.07 27.63 1.28
N VAL A 459 5.14 27.10 0.65
CA VAL A 459 6.26 27.89 0.11
C VAL A 459 5.82 28.97 -0.87
N GLU A 460 4.87 28.65 -1.76
CA GLU A 460 4.34 29.60 -2.75
C GLU A 460 3.56 30.75 -2.09
N LYS A 461 2.92 30.49 -0.95
CA LYS A 461 2.07 31.44 -0.22
C LYS A 461 2.87 32.33 0.74
N LEU A 462 4.16 32.05 0.95
CA LEU A 462 5.00 32.84 1.84
C LEU A 462 5.13 34.28 1.32
N PRO A 463 4.97 35.29 2.20
CA PRO A 463 5.08 36.69 1.80
C PRO A 463 6.44 37.02 1.17
N ARG A 464 6.40 37.79 0.07
CA ARG A 464 7.59 38.25 -0.69
C ARG A 464 7.80 39.76 -0.58
N ASP A 465 7.05 40.42 0.30
CA ASP A 465 7.05 41.87 0.55
C ASP A 465 8.07 42.29 1.64
N GLY A 466 8.86 41.35 2.14
CA GLY A 466 9.82 41.58 3.23
C GLY A 466 9.21 41.63 4.62
N SER A 467 7.93 41.26 4.80
CA SER A 467 7.31 41.08 6.12
C SER A 467 7.88 39.87 6.89
N VAL A 468 8.46 38.92 6.16
CA VAL A 468 9.14 37.73 6.70
C VAL A 468 10.57 37.63 6.16
N THR A 469 11.40 36.86 6.85
CA THR A 469 12.73 36.48 6.37
C THR A 469 12.68 35.05 5.81
N LEU A 470 13.14 34.85 4.59
CA LEU A 470 13.23 33.54 3.94
C LEU A 470 14.70 33.15 3.86
N LEU A 471 15.11 32.10 4.58
CA LEU A 471 16.52 31.74 4.80
C LEU A 471 16.86 30.31 4.34
N ASP A 472 17.85 30.21 3.45
CA ASP A 472 18.48 28.95 3.03
C ASP A 472 19.78 28.77 3.82
N VAL A 473 19.89 27.67 4.57
CA VAL A 473 21.06 27.37 5.41
C VAL A 473 21.93 26.23 4.87
N ARG A 474 21.73 25.83 3.60
CA ARG A 474 22.57 24.84 2.92
C ARG A 474 23.99 25.36 2.70
N THR A 475 24.92 24.47 2.40
CA THR A 475 26.26 24.85 1.93
C THR A 475 26.20 25.56 0.57
N PRO A 476 27.24 26.30 0.17
CA PRO A 476 27.33 26.89 -1.17
C PRO A 476 27.20 25.85 -2.30
N SER A 477 27.87 24.70 -2.18
CA SER A 477 27.86 23.64 -3.19
C SER A 477 26.45 23.08 -3.43
N GLU A 478 25.70 22.83 -2.35
CA GLU A 478 24.31 22.39 -2.45
C GLU A 478 23.41 23.44 -3.12
N ARG A 479 23.66 24.73 -2.83
CA ARG A 479 22.86 25.82 -3.41
C ARG A 479 23.11 25.98 -4.91
N GLU A 480 24.30 25.66 -5.40
CA GLU A 480 24.63 25.68 -6.83
C GLU A 480 23.79 24.68 -7.64
N THR A 481 23.33 23.58 -7.03
CA THR A 481 22.46 22.59 -7.69
C THR A 481 21.01 23.06 -7.87
N GLY A 482 20.63 24.16 -7.21
CA GLY A 482 19.28 24.73 -7.27
C GLY A 482 18.84 25.33 -5.93
N HIS A 483 17.82 26.18 -5.96
CA HIS A 483 17.32 26.86 -4.77
C HIS A 483 15.86 27.32 -4.93
N ILE A 484 15.20 27.55 -3.80
CA ILE A 484 13.87 28.17 -3.77
C ILE A 484 14.03 29.68 -3.99
N PRO A 485 13.38 30.28 -5.01
CA PRO A 485 13.48 31.72 -5.24
C PRO A 485 13.10 32.54 -4.02
N GLY A 486 13.80 33.66 -3.80
CA GLY A 486 13.54 34.61 -2.72
C GLY A 486 14.16 34.27 -1.36
N PHE A 487 14.77 33.10 -1.19
CA PHE A 487 15.49 32.75 0.04
C PHE A 487 16.92 33.30 0.02
N ILE A 488 17.27 34.14 0.99
CA ILE A 488 18.64 34.61 1.22
C ILE A 488 19.51 33.46 1.72
N HIS A 489 20.81 33.50 1.47
CA HIS A 489 21.73 32.40 1.78
C HIS A 489 22.68 32.76 2.91
N ILE A 490 22.60 32.00 4.01
CA ILE A 490 23.60 32.03 5.08
C ILE A 490 23.80 30.58 5.53
N PRO A 491 24.92 29.93 5.18
CA PRO A 491 25.20 28.56 5.59
C PRO A 491 25.09 28.39 7.12
N LEU A 492 24.56 27.24 7.56
CA LEU A 492 24.32 26.97 8.99
C LEU A 492 25.54 27.26 9.88
N ASP A 493 26.74 26.87 9.43
CA ASP A 493 27.97 27.00 10.21
C ASP A 493 28.45 28.46 10.35
N GLU A 494 28.01 29.35 9.45
CA GLU A 494 28.28 30.78 9.52
C GLU A 494 27.16 31.56 10.23
N LEU A 495 25.96 30.97 10.29
CA LEU A 495 24.73 31.63 10.73
C LEU A 495 24.87 32.24 12.13
N ARG A 496 25.61 31.60 13.04
CA ARG A 496 25.81 32.13 14.40
C ARG A 496 26.54 33.47 14.42
N GLN A 497 27.54 33.64 13.56
CA GLN A 497 28.33 34.87 13.47
C GLN A 497 27.58 35.94 12.65
N ARG A 498 26.75 35.50 11.72
CA ARG A 498 26.02 36.33 10.76
C ARG A 498 24.56 36.59 11.14
N ALA A 499 24.11 36.14 12.31
CA ALA A 499 22.72 36.28 12.75
C ALA A 499 22.26 37.75 12.79
N GLY A 500 23.17 38.69 13.06
CA GLY A 500 22.89 40.13 13.03
C GLY A 500 22.50 40.68 11.65
N GLU A 501 22.73 39.95 10.56
CA GLU A 501 22.27 40.28 9.21
C GLU A 501 20.75 40.08 9.06
N LEU A 502 20.13 39.27 9.94
CA LEU A 502 18.70 38.96 9.85
C LEU A 502 17.85 40.06 10.53
N PRO A 503 16.82 40.60 9.86
CA PRO A 503 15.93 41.60 10.43
C PRO A 503 15.26 41.12 11.73
N GLN A 504 15.36 41.93 12.78
CA GLN A 504 14.73 41.64 14.08
C GLN A 504 13.20 41.77 14.03
N GLY A 505 12.51 41.00 14.87
CA GLY A 505 11.05 41.08 15.03
C GLY A 505 10.22 40.51 13.88
N LYS A 506 10.85 39.96 12.83
CA LYS A 506 10.18 39.29 11.71
C LYS A 506 10.25 37.77 11.87
N PRO A 507 9.19 37.02 11.49
CA PRO A 507 9.27 35.57 11.35
C PRO A 507 10.36 35.15 10.36
N VAL A 508 11.06 34.06 10.66
CA VAL A 508 12.12 33.49 9.82
C VAL A 508 11.72 32.10 9.37
N TYR A 509 11.49 31.92 8.07
CA TYR A 509 11.20 30.64 7.44
C TYR A 509 12.50 30.08 6.87
N ILE A 510 12.88 28.89 7.33
CA ILE A 510 14.20 28.32 7.11
C ILE A 510 14.07 26.99 6.39
N HIS A 511 14.87 26.77 5.35
CA HIS A 511 15.07 25.44 4.79
C HIS A 511 16.55 25.07 4.72
N CYS A 512 16.79 23.76 4.75
CA CYS A 512 18.04 23.17 4.30
C CYS A 512 17.72 22.10 3.24
N HIS A 513 18.60 21.13 3.02
CA HIS A 513 18.34 20.03 2.09
C HIS A 513 17.20 19.11 2.54
N SER A 514 17.19 18.65 3.80
CA SER A 514 16.28 17.60 4.31
C SER A 514 15.46 17.97 5.55
N GLY A 515 15.63 19.18 6.09
CA GLY A 515 14.97 19.67 7.31
C GLY A 515 15.82 19.59 8.59
N LEU A 516 16.87 18.74 8.64
CA LEU A 516 17.70 18.58 9.85
C LEU A 516 18.49 19.85 10.21
N ARG A 517 19.26 20.39 9.24
CA ARG A 517 20.07 21.60 9.46
C ARG A 517 19.23 22.86 9.67
N SER A 518 18.08 22.98 9.00
CA SER A 518 17.16 24.09 9.25
C SER A 518 16.51 24.02 10.62
N TYR A 519 16.21 22.82 11.15
CA TYR A 519 15.84 22.65 12.55
C TYR A 519 16.92 23.19 13.51
N LEU A 520 18.19 22.87 13.27
CA LEU A 520 19.31 23.40 14.09
C LEU A 520 19.39 24.92 14.02
N ALA A 521 19.23 25.51 12.83
CA ALA A 521 19.15 26.95 12.63
C ALA A 521 17.96 27.57 13.39
N CYS A 522 16.76 26.97 13.33
CA CYS A 522 15.60 27.41 14.09
C CYS A 522 15.89 27.40 15.59
N ARG A 523 16.46 26.31 16.13
CA ARG A 523 16.80 26.24 17.56
C ARG A 523 17.80 27.31 17.98
N MET A 524 18.79 27.58 17.15
CA MET A 524 19.77 28.64 17.40
C MET A 524 19.10 30.03 17.41
N LEU A 525 18.33 30.36 16.37
CA LEU A 525 17.69 31.66 16.20
C LEU A 525 16.57 31.90 17.23
N THR A 526 15.79 30.88 17.58
CA THR A 526 14.82 30.99 18.68
C THR A 526 15.50 31.29 20.01
N GLY A 527 16.70 30.75 20.27
CA GLY A 527 17.52 31.13 21.43
C GLY A 527 17.99 32.59 21.41
N LEU A 528 17.99 33.24 20.24
CA LEU A 528 18.28 34.66 20.06
C LEU A 528 17.01 35.53 19.99
N GLY A 529 15.82 34.95 20.20
CA GLY A 529 14.55 35.68 20.22
C GLY A 529 13.81 35.77 18.89
N TYR A 530 14.25 35.07 17.84
CA TYR A 530 13.52 35.01 16.56
C TYR A 530 12.36 34.00 16.60
N ASP A 531 11.26 34.32 15.92
CA ASP A 531 10.19 33.35 15.62
C ASP A 531 10.55 32.57 14.36
N CYS A 532 10.78 31.26 14.48
CA CYS A 532 11.35 30.45 13.40
C CYS A 532 10.44 29.30 12.97
N TYR A 533 10.36 29.09 11.66
CA TYR A 533 9.61 28.01 11.01
C TYR A 533 10.57 27.19 10.15
N ASN A 534 10.55 25.87 10.33
CA ASN A 534 11.37 24.91 9.61
C ASN A 534 10.59 24.28 8.44
N LEU A 535 11.18 24.20 7.25
CA LEU A 535 10.58 23.49 6.13
C LEU A 535 10.68 21.98 6.39
N SER A 536 9.58 21.35 6.77
CA SER A 536 9.53 19.90 6.98
C SER A 536 9.82 19.17 5.67
N GLY A 537 10.76 18.21 5.68
CA GLY A 537 11.25 17.52 4.49
C GLY A 537 12.33 18.27 3.70
N GLY A 538 12.51 19.58 3.94
CA GLY A 538 13.53 20.40 3.31
C GLY A 538 13.36 20.61 1.80
N TRP A 539 14.39 21.20 1.19
CA TRP A 539 14.41 21.54 -0.23
C TRP A 539 14.31 20.32 -1.15
N ARG A 540 14.93 19.19 -0.80
CA ARG A 540 14.83 17.93 -1.55
C ARG A 540 13.37 17.54 -1.78
N PHE A 541 12.59 17.52 -0.70
CA PHE A 541 11.19 17.13 -0.77
C PHE A 541 10.35 18.18 -1.51
N TYR A 542 10.67 19.47 -1.36
CA TYR A 542 10.03 20.52 -2.15
C TYR A 542 10.27 20.35 -3.65
N GLU A 543 11.52 20.11 -4.09
CA GLU A 543 11.84 19.92 -5.51
C GLU A 543 11.12 18.70 -6.09
N ILE A 544 11.03 17.59 -5.34
CA ILE A 544 10.33 16.39 -5.81
C ILE A 544 8.82 16.66 -5.92
N ALA A 545 8.22 17.28 -4.91
CA ALA A 545 6.77 17.43 -4.81
C ALA A 545 6.21 18.56 -5.68
N VAL A 546 7.01 19.61 -5.95
CA VAL A 546 6.56 20.81 -6.68
C VAL A 546 7.14 20.87 -8.09
N ASN A 547 8.43 20.56 -8.24
CA ASN A 547 9.13 20.74 -9.50
C ASN A 547 9.41 19.43 -10.23
N ASP A 548 9.04 18.29 -9.64
CA ASP A 548 9.27 16.95 -10.19
C ASP A 548 10.76 16.69 -10.49
N LYS A 549 11.64 17.18 -9.61
CA LYS A 549 13.10 17.12 -9.77
C LYS A 549 13.77 16.33 -8.66
N LEU A 550 14.62 15.38 -9.06
CA LEU A 550 15.54 14.74 -8.12
C LEU A 550 16.67 15.69 -7.76
N THR A 551 16.95 15.78 -6.46
CA THR A 551 18.15 16.43 -5.96
C THR A 551 19.19 15.37 -5.60
N PRO A 552 20.48 15.58 -5.89
CA PRO A 552 21.52 14.67 -5.44
C PRO A 552 21.50 14.52 -3.92
N ASP A 553 21.82 13.32 -3.43
CA ASP A 553 22.07 13.13 -2.01
C ASP A 553 23.34 13.89 -1.63
N HIS A 554 23.23 14.78 -0.65
CA HIS A 554 24.36 15.50 -0.09
C HIS A 554 24.57 15.13 1.38
N GLY A 555 25.84 14.86 1.72
CA GLY A 555 26.26 14.81 3.12
C GLY A 555 25.96 16.15 3.81
N CYS A 556 25.81 16.14 5.14
CA CYS A 556 25.59 17.38 5.89
C CYS A 556 26.82 18.29 5.99
N TYR A 557 27.88 18.01 5.24
CA TYR A 557 29.15 18.72 5.22
C TYR A 557 29.75 18.64 3.81
N ASP A 558 30.44 19.70 3.38
CA ASP A 558 31.31 19.63 2.21
C ASP A 558 32.53 18.77 2.56
N PRO A 559 32.84 17.70 1.80
CA PRO A 559 34.14 17.06 1.91
C PRO A 559 35.21 18.08 1.54
N LYS A 560 36.09 18.40 2.49
CA LYS A 560 37.22 19.30 2.29
C LYS A 560 38.24 18.75 1.31
#